data_AF-A0A7C3MU21-F1
#
_entry.id   AF-A0A7C3MU21-F1
#
_cell.length_a   1.000
_cell.length_b   1.000
_cell.length_c   1.000
_cell.angle_alpha   90.00
_cell.angle_beta   90.00
_cell.angle_gamma   90.00
#
_symmetry.space_group_name_H-M   'P 1'
#
loop_
_entity.id
_entity.type
_entity.pdbx_description
1 polymer ?
#
loop_
_entity_poly.entity_id
_entity_poly.type
_entity_poly.pdbx_seq_one_letter_code
_entity_poly.pdbx_strand_id
1 'polypeptide(L)'
;MPSRLLIVPTSAAIALAATLVAGRVAAPDQSRATHDTSPDAVLRVARNVPDAIILTDGVRKWRASAQRLGVDSDTHTFRSALASSYLERLAPVVAYPGVNATVLRAPDGTVTITKSQMARKLDVPGTLAKLQEFLQNPTEDAIVHVAIAKTKPAVATEDLEGINARLSTFTTHYNTGDRDRTYNLRMVAKKLDGAVIPPGATFSFNERVGPRDEDGGFRMAKVYVNGKISEGIGGGTCQVSGTLYNAALLAGLTPISRTHHSMTVAYLPPGRDATVDYGNIDLKLRNEADTPAYIRAVARGGRVTVSIYGGAQPDRRIRLFTETRKVGDKLRAKAYRIVERDGCIERKELLSTDIYRPKPPEAKPARRRTVRRATVAARVTPQPKHRDEEETAWRAAASQRQASQ
;
A
#
# COMPACT_ATOMS: atom_id res chain seq x y z
N MET A 1 -1.24 44.22 54.10
CA MET A 1 -2.51 43.94 54.82
C MET A 1 -3.55 44.95 54.36
N PRO A 2 -4.86 44.65 54.25
CA PRO A 2 -5.58 43.38 54.04
C PRO A 2 -6.38 43.41 52.69
N SER A 3 -6.53 42.31 51.96
CA SER A 3 -7.65 41.34 51.95
C SER A 3 -8.75 41.57 50.90
N ARG A 4 -8.80 40.58 49.99
CA ARG A 4 -9.96 39.87 49.43
C ARG A 4 -10.93 40.61 48.49
N LEU A 5 -10.85 40.23 47.20
CA LEU A 5 -12.05 39.76 46.49
C LEU A 5 -11.65 38.61 45.54
N LEU A 6 -12.18 37.42 45.82
CA LEU A 6 -12.11 36.23 44.97
C LEU A 6 -13.06 36.44 43.77
N ILE A 7 -12.56 36.25 42.55
CA ILE A 7 -13.40 35.88 41.40
C ILE A 7 -12.72 34.71 40.71
N VAL A 8 -13.33 33.53 40.81
CA VAL A 8 -12.97 32.30 40.10
C VAL A 8 -14.00 32.12 38.98
N PRO A 9 -13.60 31.83 37.73
CA PRO A 9 -14.55 31.53 36.67
C PRO A 9 -15.14 30.12 36.83
N THR A 10 -16.45 30.01 36.69
CA THR A 10 -17.23 28.77 36.67
C THR A 10 -16.94 27.97 35.40
N SER A 11 -16.26 26.83 35.56
CA SER A 11 -16.18 25.76 34.56
C SER A 11 -17.47 24.94 34.55
N ALA A 12 -18.19 24.93 33.43
CA ALA A 12 -19.27 23.97 33.18
C ALA A 12 -18.66 22.67 32.62
N ALA A 13 -18.39 21.71 33.50
CA ALA A 13 -18.10 20.33 33.14
C ALA A 13 -19.39 19.52 33.26
N ILE A 14 -19.93 19.08 32.13
CA ILE A 14 -21.04 18.12 32.08
C ILE A 14 -20.44 16.74 32.32
N ALA A 15 -20.57 16.24 33.55
CA ALA A 15 -20.34 14.84 33.89
C ALA A 15 -21.69 14.12 33.88
N LEU A 16 -21.92 13.26 32.89
CA LEU A 16 -23.02 12.30 32.92
C LEU A 16 -22.45 10.95 33.38
N ALA A 17 -22.61 10.64 34.66
CA ALA A 17 -22.40 9.31 35.21
C ALA A 17 -23.62 8.44 34.86
N ALA A 18 -23.38 7.35 34.11
CA ALA A 18 -24.39 6.33 33.85
C ALA A 18 -24.37 5.30 35.00
N THR A 19 -25.36 5.38 35.88
CA THR A 19 -25.65 4.35 36.88
C THR A 19 -26.38 3.18 36.20
N LEU A 20 -25.78 1.99 36.22
CA LEU A 20 -26.46 0.75 35.82
C LEU A 20 -27.56 0.41 36.86
N VAL A 21 -28.83 0.48 36.44
CA VAL A 21 -29.93 -0.22 37.10
C VAL A 21 -30.45 -1.26 36.13
N ALA A 22 -30.27 -2.54 36.47
CA ALA A 22 -30.79 -3.67 35.72
C ALA A 22 -32.31 -3.77 35.93
N GLY A 23 -33.08 -3.19 35.02
CA GLY A 23 -34.52 -3.41 34.89
C GLY A 23 -34.82 -4.19 33.62
N ARG A 24 -35.29 -5.44 33.75
CA ARG A 24 -35.87 -6.21 32.64
C ARG A 24 -37.14 -5.49 32.16
N VAL A 25 -37.12 -4.95 30.94
CA VAL A 25 -38.31 -4.49 30.23
C VAL A 25 -38.52 -5.40 29.02
N ALA A 26 -39.67 -6.06 28.99
CA ALA A 26 -40.09 -6.94 27.92
C ALA A 26 -40.26 -6.16 26.60
N ALA A 27 -39.72 -6.71 25.51
CA ALA A 27 -39.86 -6.16 24.17
C ALA A 27 -41.29 -6.41 23.62
N PRO A 28 -41.80 -5.54 22.72
CA PRO A 28 -43.13 -5.70 22.16
C PRO A 28 -43.17 -6.84 21.13
N ASP A 29 -44.30 -7.54 21.15
CA ASP A 29 -44.71 -8.62 20.25
C ASP A 29 -44.70 -8.16 18.78
N GLN A 30 -43.75 -8.67 17.99
CA GLN A 30 -43.73 -8.58 16.54
C GLN A 30 -44.19 -9.91 15.93
N SER A 31 -45.48 -10.22 16.06
CA SER A 31 -46.13 -11.28 15.32
C SER A 31 -46.85 -10.72 14.08
N ARG A 32 -46.11 -10.49 12.98
CA ARG A 32 -46.67 -10.56 11.61
C ARG A 32 -45.57 -10.60 10.53
N ALA A 33 -45.67 -11.64 9.70
CA ALA A 33 -44.93 -11.93 8.46
C ALA A 33 -43.43 -12.28 8.59
N THR A 34 -43.13 -13.45 9.16
CA THR A 34 -41.85 -14.13 8.94
C THR A 34 -41.82 -14.66 7.50
N HIS A 35 -41.10 -13.99 6.60
CA HIS A 35 -40.62 -14.65 5.38
C HIS A 35 -39.54 -15.64 5.82
N ASP A 36 -39.85 -16.93 5.71
CA ASP A 36 -38.89 -17.99 5.94
C ASP A 36 -37.74 -17.87 4.93
N THR A 37 -36.58 -17.44 5.41
CA THR A 37 -35.34 -17.31 4.63
C THR A 37 -34.48 -18.58 4.69
N SER A 38 -35.07 -19.75 4.99
CA SER A 38 -34.36 -21.03 4.95
C SER A 38 -33.86 -21.34 3.53
N PRO A 39 -32.59 -21.73 3.34
CA PRO A 39 -32.01 -22.06 2.03
C PRO A 39 -32.74 -23.17 1.25
N ASP A 40 -33.54 -23.98 1.94
CA ASP A 40 -34.27 -25.12 1.38
C ASP A 40 -35.79 -24.90 1.24
N ALA A 41 -36.29 -23.69 1.54
CA ALA A 41 -37.71 -23.38 1.38
C ALA A 41 -38.08 -23.33 -0.11
N VAL A 42 -38.86 -24.31 -0.55
CA VAL A 42 -39.45 -24.36 -1.89
C VAL A 42 -40.65 -23.41 -1.91
N LEU A 43 -40.52 -22.27 -2.58
CA LEU A 43 -41.58 -21.27 -2.68
C LEU A 43 -42.46 -21.54 -3.90
N ARG A 44 -43.77 -21.25 -3.82
CA ARG A 44 -44.65 -21.26 -4.99
C ARG A 44 -44.44 -20.01 -5.84
N VAL A 45 -44.51 -20.17 -7.16
CA VAL A 45 -44.40 -19.08 -8.14
C VAL A 45 -45.63 -19.02 -9.06
N ALA A 46 -45.75 -17.95 -9.83
CA ALA A 46 -46.82 -17.79 -10.80
C ALA A 46 -46.73 -18.84 -11.94
N ARG A 47 -47.87 -19.11 -12.59
CA ARG A 47 -47.95 -20.11 -13.68
C ARG A 47 -47.38 -19.62 -15.01
N ASN A 48 -47.29 -18.31 -15.17
CA ASN A 48 -46.85 -17.64 -16.38
C ASN A 48 -45.40 -17.14 -16.28
N VAL A 49 -44.55 -17.76 -15.45
CA VAL A 49 -43.12 -17.40 -15.39
C VAL A 49 -42.48 -17.71 -16.76
N PRO A 50 -41.81 -16.73 -17.40
CA PRO A 50 -41.14 -16.95 -18.68
C PRO A 50 -39.98 -17.94 -18.58
N ASP A 51 -39.75 -18.73 -19.62
CA ASP A 51 -38.63 -19.71 -19.68
C ASP A 51 -37.24 -19.07 -19.54
N ALA A 52 -37.13 -17.79 -19.86
CA ALA A 52 -35.91 -17.01 -19.72
C ALA A 52 -36.19 -15.67 -19.05
N ILE A 53 -35.36 -15.33 -18.07
CA ILE A 53 -35.39 -14.08 -17.33
C ILE A 53 -34.13 -13.28 -17.67
N ILE A 54 -34.31 -11.99 -17.91
CA ILE A 54 -33.24 -11.04 -18.19
C ILE A 54 -32.88 -10.32 -16.89
N LEU A 55 -31.70 -10.61 -16.34
CA LEU A 55 -31.13 -9.82 -15.26
C LEU A 55 -30.44 -8.60 -15.83
N THR A 56 -30.60 -7.41 -15.23
CA THR A 56 -29.92 -6.19 -15.70
C THR A 56 -29.47 -5.26 -14.59
N ASP A 57 -28.30 -4.63 -14.76
CA ASP A 57 -27.80 -3.53 -13.92
C ASP A 57 -28.14 -2.14 -14.48
N GLY A 58 -29.00 -2.09 -15.52
CA GLY A 58 -29.36 -0.90 -16.28
C GLY A 58 -28.44 -0.61 -17.47
N VAL A 59 -27.24 -1.21 -17.52
CA VAL A 59 -26.28 -1.05 -18.64
C VAL A 59 -26.06 -2.37 -19.36
N ARG A 60 -25.87 -3.44 -18.59
CA ARG A 60 -25.64 -4.80 -19.07
C ARG A 60 -26.87 -5.66 -18.84
N LYS A 61 -27.03 -6.67 -19.69
CA LYS A 61 -28.12 -7.65 -19.62
C LYS A 61 -27.53 -9.06 -19.62
N TRP A 62 -28.06 -9.92 -18.75
CA TRP A 62 -27.69 -11.32 -18.65
C TRP A 62 -28.95 -12.17 -18.74
N ARG A 63 -29.06 -12.95 -19.82
CA ARG A 63 -30.17 -13.87 -20.00
C ARG A 63 -29.87 -15.18 -19.28
N ALA A 64 -30.78 -15.61 -18.41
CA ALA A 64 -30.72 -16.91 -17.73
C ALA A 64 -32.03 -17.65 -17.97
N SER A 65 -31.99 -18.98 -18.10
CA SER A 65 -33.25 -19.74 -18.06
C SER A 65 -33.82 -19.70 -16.65
N ALA A 66 -35.15 -19.72 -16.54
CA ALA A 66 -35.85 -19.78 -15.26
C ALA A 66 -35.38 -21.00 -14.44
N GLN A 67 -35.17 -22.14 -15.11
CA GLN A 67 -34.60 -23.35 -14.50
C GLN A 67 -33.21 -23.12 -13.88
N ARG A 68 -32.31 -22.37 -14.54
CA ARG A 68 -30.99 -22.04 -13.97
C ARG A 68 -31.07 -21.10 -12.78
N LEU A 69 -32.15 -20.34 -12.68
CA LEU A 69 -32.47 -19.51 -11.53
C LEU A 69 -33.25 -20.28 -10.46
N GLY A 70 -33.48 -21.59 -10.63
CA GLY A 70 -34.12 -22.43 -9.62
C GLY A 70 -35.65 -22.51 -9.73
N VAL A 71 -36.24 -22.05 -10.84
CA VAL A 71 -37.67 -22.22 -11.12
C VAL A 71 -37.92 -23.58 -11.76
N ASP A 72 -38.90 -24.31 -11.24
CA ASP A 72 -39.42 -25.54 -11.81
C ASP A 72 -40.81 -25.26 -12.38
N SER A 73 -40.93 -25.28 -13.71
CA SER A 73 -42.16 -24.94 -14.44
C SER A 73 -43.27 -25.98 -14.26
N ASP A 74 -42.91 -27.24 -14.07
CA ASP A 74 -43.88 -28.34 -13.97
C ASP A 74 -44.58 -28.27 -12.61
N THR A 75 -43.81 -28.02 -11.56
CA THR A 75 -44.30 -27.95 -10.17
C THR A 75 -44.67 -26.53 -9.74
N HIS A 76 -44.34 -25.51 -10.54
CA HIS A 76 -44.50 -24.09 -10.22
C HIS A 76 -43.84 -23.71 -8.90
N THR A 77 -42.59 -24.15 -8.73
CA THR A 77 -41.82 -23.91 -7.52
C THR A 77 -40.50 -23.18 -7.77
N PHE A 78 -39.94 -22.58 -6.71
CA PHE A 78 -38.68 -21.85 -6.74
C PHE A 78 -37.75 -22.29 -5.61
N ARG A 79 -36.51 -22.59 -5.98
CA ARG A 79 -35.42 -22.95 -5.06
C ARG A 79 -34.42 -21.80 -4.98
N SER A 80 -34.50 -21.02 -3.91
CA SER A 80 -33.67 -19.85 -3.66
C SER A 80 -32.16 -20.17 -3.69
N ALA A 81 -31.73 -21.33 -3.21
CA ALA A 81 -30.32 -21.75 -3.22
C ALA A 81 -29.71 -21.82 -4.63
N LEU A 82 -30.46 -22.28 -5.63
CA LEU A 82 -30.00 -22.33 -7.02
C LEU A 82 -29.87 -20.92 -7.60
N ALA A 83 -30.83 -20.05 -7.31
CA ALA A 83 -30.78 -18.64 -7.69
C ALA A 83 -29.57 -17.94 -7.06
N SER A 84 -29.37 -18.11 -5.75
CA SER A 84 -28.21 -17.57 -5.02
C SER A 84 -26.90 -18.05 -5.62
N SER A 85 -26.77 -19.35 -5.89
CA SER A 85 -25.57 -19.93 -6.52
C SER A 85 -25.30 -19.33 -7.91
N TYR A 86 -26.36 -19.06 -8.69
CA TYR A 86 -26.24 -18.37 -9.97
C TYR A 86 -25.78 -16.93 -9.80
N LEU A 87 -26.39 -16.18 -8.87
CA LEU A 87 -26.05 -14.79 -8.58
C LEU A 87 -24.63 -14.65 -8.05
N GLU A 88 -24.14 -15.58 -7.23
CA GLU A 88 -22.75 -15.61 -6.77
C GLU A 88 -21.75 -15.78 -7.91
N ARG A 89 -22.06 -16.60 -8.92
CA ARG A 89 -21.25 -16.71 -10.14
C ARG A 89 -21.33 -15.47 -11.02
N LEU A 90 -22.45 -14.75 -10.98
CA LEU A 90 -22.64 -13.49 -11.70
C LEU A 90 -21.95 -12.31 -10.99
N ALA A 91 -21.81 -12.37 -9.67
CA ALA A 91 -21.25 -11.30 -8.84
C ALA A 91 -19.87 -10.79 -9.32
N PRO A 92 -18.86 -11.61 -9.65
CA PRO A 92 -17.57 -11.12 -10.16
C PRO A 92 -17.67 -10.45 -11.53
N VAL A 93 -18.66 -10.83 -12.37
CA VAL A 93 -18.91 -10.19 -13.67
C VAL A 93 -19.53 -8.80 -13.48
N VAL A 94 -20.40 -8.66 -12.49
CA VAL A 94 -21.03 -7.39 -12.14
C VAL A 94 -20.06 -6.45 -11.42
N ALA A 95 -19.17 -7.02 -10.62
CA ALA A 95 -18.27 -6.30 -9.74
C ALA A 95 -17.37 -5.31 -10.50
N TYR A 96 -17.24 -4.13 -9.91
CA TYR A 96 -16.30 -3.12 -10.34
C TYR A 96 -15.60 -2.58 -9.09
N PRO A 97 -14.26 -2.62 -9.00
CA PRO A 97 -13.55 -2.21 -7.79
C PRO A 97 -13.65 -0.71 -7.49
N GLY A 98 -14.16 0.09 -8.43
CA GLY A 98 -14.09 1.54 -8.35
C GLY A 98 -12.69 2.05 -8.75
N VAL A 99 -12.55 3.36 -8.82
CA VAL A 99 -11.29 4.03 -9.15
C VAL A 99 -11.11 5.19 -8.18
N ASN A 100 -9.96 5.24 -7.50
CA ASN A 100 -9.60 6.37 -6.65
C ASN A 100 -9.34 7.62 -7.50
N ALA A 101 -9.70 8.79 -6.98
CA ALA A 101 -9.19 10.04 -7.51
C ALA A 101 -7.67 10.12 -7.27
N THR A 102 -6.97 10.76 -8.20
CA THR A 102 -5.51 10.91 -8.15
C THR A 102 -5.11 12.34 -8.52
N VAL A 103 -3.98 12.78 -7.99
CA VAL A 103 -3.38 14.07 -8.35
C VAL A 103 -2.31 13.83 -9.41
N LEU A 104 -2.51 14.43 -10.59
CA LEU A 104 -1.57 14.43 -11.69
C LEU A 104 -0.88 15.79 -11.78
N ARG A 105 0.37 15.78 -12.23
CA ARG A 105 1.13 17.00 -12.53
C ARG A 105 1.62 16.94 -13.97
N ALA A 106 1.19 17.89 -14.78
CA ALA A 106 1.66 18.05 -16.15
C ALA A 106 3.10 18.61 -16.21
N PRO A 107 3.80 18.50 -17.36
CA PRO A 107 5.18 18.96 -17.50
C PRO A 107 5.36 20.46 -17.24
N ASP A 108 4.40 21.28 -17.65
CA ASP A 108 4.28 22.73 -17.40
C ASP A 108 4.13 23.08 -15.91
N GLY A 109 3.79 22.09 -15.09
CA GLY A 109 3.61 22.22 -13.65
C GLY A 109 2.17 22.29 -13.18
N THR A 110 1.21 22.30 -14.11
CA THR A 110 -0.22 22.30 -13.81
C THR A 110 -0.60 21.04 -13.04
N VAL A 111 -1.39 21.21 -11.98
CA VAL A 111 -1.89 20.11 -11.14
C VAL A 111 -3.36 19.86 -11.46
N THR A 112 -3.72 18.61 -11.75
CA THR A 112 -5.09 18.22 -12.12
C THR A 112 -5.53 17.00 -11.33
N ILE A 113 -6.81 16.95 -10.95
CA ILE A 113 -7.40 15.83 -10.21
C ILE A 113 -8.20 14.94 -11.16
N THR A 114 -7.96 13.63 -11.13
CA THR A 114 -8.79 12.67 -11.86
C THR A 114 -10.07 12.37 -11.10
N LYS A 115 -11.21 12.26 -11.79
CA LYS A 115 -12.47 11.87 -11.17
C LYS A 115 -12.41 10.44 -10.63
N SER A 116 -12.86 10.25 -9.40
CA SER A 116 -13.09 8.95 -8.79
C SER A 116 -14.32 8.26 -9.35
N GLN A 117 -14.37 6.93 -9.28
CA GLN A 117 -15.55 6.14 -9.65
C GLN A 117 -15.93 5.20 -8.49
N MET A 118 -17.22 5.11 -8.19
CA MET A 118 -17.71 4.25 -7.12
C MET A 118 -17.46 2.78 -7.43
N ALA A 119 -17.08 2.02 -6.41
CA ALA A 119 -17.09 0.58 -6.47
C ALA A 119 -18.53 0.07 -6.56
N ARG A 120 -18.73 -1.06 -7.25
CA ARG A 120 -20.02 -1.72 -7.40
C ARG A 120 -19.84 -3.20 -7.10
N LYS A 121 -20.76 -3.75 -6.32
CA LYS A 121 -20.88 -5.20 -6.11
C LYS A 121 -22.34 -5.60 -6.26
N LEU A 122 -22.55 -6.81 -6.78
CA LEU A 122 -23.88 -7.40 -6.77
C LEU A 122 -24.31 -7.63 -5.32
N ASP A 123 -25.46 -7.10 -4.95
CA ASP A 123 -26.13 -7.44 -3.70
C ASP A 123 -26.98 -8.69 -3.97
N VAL A 124 -26.43 -9.85 -3.62
CA VAL A 124 -27.08 -11.15 -3.87
C VAL A 124 -28.41 -11.26 -3.12
N PRO A 125 -28.48 -11.00 -1.79
CA PRO A 125 -29.75 -10.99 -1.07
C PRO A 125 -30.79 -10.03 -1.65
N GLY A 126 -30.40 -8.78 -1.93
CA GLY A 126 -31.32 -7.79 -2.51
C GLY A 126 -31.80 -8.17 -3.91
N THR A 127 -30.94 -8.82 -4.71
CA THR A 127 -31.31 -9.31 -6.04
C THR A 127 -32.24 -10.52 -5.95
N LEU A 128 -32.01 -11.40 -4.98
CA LEU A 128 -32.86 -12.56 -4.73
C LEU A 128 -34.28 -12.15 -4.34
N ALA A 129 -34.42 -11.15 -3.47
CA ALA A 129 -35.73 -10.62 -3.06
C ALA A 129 -36.51 -10.06 -4.27
N LYS A 130 -35.85 -9.28 -5.14
CA LYS A 130 -36.46 -8.77 -6.37
C LYS A 130 -36.84 -9.87 -7.36
N LEU A 131 -36.02 -10.92 -7.44
CA LEU A 131 -36.34 -12.09 -8.27
C LEU A 131 -37.57 -12.81 -7.70
N GLN A 132 -37.66 -13.00 -6.38
CA GLN A 132 -38.84 -13.61 -5.75
C GLN A 132 -40.11 -12.80 -5.99
N GLU A 133 -40.04 -11.48 -5.90
CA GLU A 133 -41.15 -10.57 -6.22
C GLU A 133 -41.58 -10.71 -7.68
N PHE A 134 -40.63 -10.70 -8.62
CA PHE A 134 -40.89 -10.93 -10.04
C PHE A 134 -41.55 -12.29 -10.29
N LEU A 135 -41.11 -13.35 -9.61
CA LEU A 135 -41.65 -14.70 -9.79
C LEU A 135 -43.09 -14.84 -9.25
N GLN A 136 -43.50 -13.96 -8.34
CA GLN A 136 -44.90 -13.88 -7.89
C GLN A 136 -45.77 -13.11 -8.89
N ASN A 137 -45.22 -12.09 -9.56
CA ASN A 137 -45.94 -11.26 -10.53
C ASN A 137 -45.09 -11.05 -11.81
N PRO A 138 -44.99 -12.05 -12.70
CA PRO A 138 -44.11 -11.96 -13.86
C PRO A 138 -44.58 -10.88 -14.84
N THR A 139 -43.66 -10.03 -15.26
CA THR A 139 -43.89 -9.04 -16.33
C THR A 139 -43.63 -9.65 -17.71
N GLU A 140 -44.29 -9.13 -18.75
CA GLU A 140 -44.16 -9.65 -20.12
C GLU A 140 -42.74 -9.53 -20.70
N ASP A 141 -41.99 -8.50 -20.28
CA ASP A 141 -40.62 -8.26 -20.72
C ASP A 141 -39.58 -9.19 -20.05
N ALA A 142 -40.00 -9.93 -19.02
CA ALA A 142 -39.17 -10.84 -18.24
C ALA A 142 -37.90 -10.19 -17.66
N ILE A 143 -37.97 -8.91 -17.28
CA ILE A 143 -36.80 -8.15 -16.79
C ILE A 143 -36.78 -8.08 -15.26
N VAL A 144 -35.63 -8.43 -14.67
CA VAL A 144 -35.34 -8.23 -13.25
C VAL A 144 -34.11 -7.33 -13.09
N HIS A 145 -34.31 -6.18 -12.43
CA HIS A 145 -33.22 -5.27 -12.10
C HIS A 145 -32.44 -5.78 -10.90
N VAL A 146 -31.17 -6.15 -11.10
CA VAL A 146 -30.33 -6.62 -10.01
C VAL A 146 -30.06 -5.50 -8.99
N ALA A 147 -29.92 -5.86 -7.72
CA ALA A 147 -29.53 -4.92 -6.67
C ALA A 147 -28.01 -4.72 -6.70
N ILE A 148 -27.56 -3.46 -6.69
CA ILE A 148 -26.14 -3.09 -6.73
C ILE A 148 -25.79 -2.33 -5.46
N ALA A 149 -24.92 -2.90 -4.64
CA ALA A 149 -24.28 -2.19 -3.55
C ALA A 149 -23.16 -1.31 -4.13
N LYS A 150 -23.26 0.01 -3.91
CA LYS A 150 -22.22 0.98 -4.29
C LYS A 150 -21.42 1.38 -3.05
N THR A 151 -20.10 1.46 -3.20
CA THR A 151 -19.21 1.91 -2.11
C THR A 151 -18.30 3.02 -2.63
N LYS A 152 -18.09 4.06 -1.82
CA LYS A 152 -17.13 5.12 -2.15
C LYS A 152 -15.73 4.53 -2.29
N PRO A 153 -14.93 4.99 -3.26
CA PRO A 153 -13.53 4.59 -3.36
C PRO A 153 -12.75 5.10 -2.14
N ALA A 154 -11.56 4.55 -1.91
CA ALA A 154 -10.74 4.92 -0.76
C ALA A 154 -10.28 6.39 -0.80
N VAL A 155 -10.21 6.97 -2.00
CA VAL A 155 -10.03 8.40 -2.22
C VAL A 155 -11.07 8.84 -3.25
N ALA A 156 -12.06 9.59 -2.80
CA ALA A 156 -13.07 10.22 -3.64
C ALA A 156 -12.54 11.54 -4.21
N THR A 157 -13.25 12.10 -5.20
CA THR A 157 -12.82 13.36 -5.85
C THR A 157 -12.89 14.53 -4.87
N GLU A 158 -13.90 14.49 -4.01
CA GLU A 158 -14.19 15.49 -2.99
C GLU A 158 -13.11 15.52 -1.90
N ASP A 159 -12.45 14.39 -1.63
CA ASP A 159 -11.36 14.30 -0.65
C ASP A 159 -10.10 15.07 -1.07
N LEU A 160 -10.02 15.47 -2.35
CA LEU A 160 -8.88 16.19 -2.95
C LEU A 160 -9.21 17.65 -3.26
N GLU A 161 -10.39 18.14 -2.85
CA GLU A 161 -10.80 19.52 -3.06
C GLU A 161 -9.78 20.50 -2.45
N GLY A 162 -9.46 21.57 -3.17
CA GLY A 162 -8.46 22.56 -2.76
C GLY A 162 -7.01 22.22 -3.12
N ILE A 163 -6.72 21.01 -3.63
CA ILE A 163 -5.38 20.67 -4.13
C ILE A 163 -5.17 21.26 -5.52
N ASN A 164 -4.24 22.21 -5.64
CA ASN A 164 -3.92 22.88 -6.91
C ASN A 164 -2.41 23.11 -7.13
N ALA A 165 -1.55 22.72 -6.18
CA ALA A 165 -0.10 22.91 -6.29
C ALA A 165 0.70 21.75 -5.68
N ARG A 166 1.93 21.57 -6.17
CA ARG A 166 2.94 20.74 -5.50
C ARG A 166 3.67 21.59 -4.46
N LEU A 167 3.41 21.33 -3.19
CA LEU A 167 4.02 22.06 -2.07
C LEU A 167 5.50 21.72 -1.90
N SER A 168 5.85 20.46 -2.08
CA SER A 168 7.24 20.03 -1.90
C SER A 168 7.58 18.78 -2.69
N THR A 169 8.88 18.54 -2.82
CA THR A 169 9.41 17.25 -3.23
C THR A 169 10.75 17.00 -2.57
N PHE A 170 11.01 15.75 -2.22
CA PHE A 170 12.29 15.33 -1.68
C PHE A 170 12.70 13.97 -2.25
N THR A 171 13.98 13.81 -2.53
CA THR A 171 14.54 12.60 -3.15
C THR A 171 15.71 12.07 -2.37
N THR A 172 15.77 10.76 -2.18
CA THR A 172 16.95 10.04 -1.69
C THR A 172 17.38 8.99 -2.71
N HIS A 173 18.65 8.57 -2.65
CA HIS A 173 19.25 7.64 -3.61
C HIS A 173 19.52 6.27 -2.99
N TYR A 174 19.46 5.22 -3.79
CA TYR A 174 19.77 3.85 -3.37
C TYR A 174 20.46 3.07 -4.50
N ASN A 175 21.23 2.05 -4.11
CA ASN A 175 21.87 1.13 -5.05
C ASN A 175 20.85 0.15 -5.63
N THR A 176 20.64 0.18 -6.95
CA THR A 176 19.74 -0.75 -7.64
C THR A 176 20.27 -2.18 -7.72
N GLY A 177 21.57 -2.39 -7.46
CA GLY A 177 22.18 -3.72 -7.35
C GLY A 177 21.67 -4.51 -6.15
N ASP A 178 21.21 -3.85 -5.09
CA ASP A 178 20.60 -4.48 -3.91
C ASP A 178 19.14 -4.84 -4.24
N ARG A 179 18.92 -5.97 -4.91
CA ARG A 179 17.63 -6.35 -5.52
C ARG A 179 16.48 -6.42 -4.52
N ASP A 180 16.66 -7.12 -3.39
CA ASP A 180 15.59 -7.30 -2.40
C ASP A 180 15.30 -6.03 -1.61
N ARG A 181 16.34 -5.24 -1.30
CA ARG A 181 16.18 -3.90 -0.75
C ARG A 181 15.41 -2.99 -1.71
N THR A 182 15.74 -3.04 -3.00
CA THR A 182 15.05 -2.28 -4.05
C THR A 182 13.57 -2.68 -4.15
N TYR A 183 13.28 -3.98 -4.05
CA TYR A 183 11.92 -4.50 -4.03
C TYR A 183 11.14 -3.95 -2.82
N ASN A 184 11.70 -4.01 -1.61
CA ASN A 184 11.07 -3.46 -0.41
C ASN A 184 10.81 -1.95 -0.53
N LEU A 185 11.77 -1.18 -1.02
CA LEU A 185 11.61 0.27 -1.26
C LEU A 185 10.43 0.57 -2.21
N ARG A 186 10.30 -0.20 -3.29
CA ARG A 186 9.19 -0.08 -4.25
C ARG A 186 7.85 -0.41 -3.62
N MET A 187 7.81 -1.47 -2.83
CA MET A 187 6.60 -1.87 -2.12
C MET A 187 6.14 -0.78 -1.15
N VAL A 188 7.04 -0.27 -0.30
CA VAL A 188 6.71 0.79 0.66
C VAL A 188 6.29 2.07 -0.05
N ALA A 189 7.01 2.49 -1.10
CA ALA A 189 6.61 3.65 -1.90
C ALA A 189 5.22 3.48 -2.51
N LYS A 190 4.90 2.30 -3.08
CA LYS A 190 3.58 1.99 -3.62
C LYS A 190 2.48 2.03 -2.56
N LYS A 191 2.74 1.56 -1.34
CA LYS A 191 1.77 1.64 -0.24
C LYS A 191 1.51 3.07 0.21
N LEU A 192 2.52 3.95 0.19
CA LEU A 192 2.37 5.36 0.55
C LEU A 192 1.70 6.20 -0.55
N ASP A 193 1.94 5.83 -1.81
CA ASP A 193 1.43 6.54 -2.97
C ASP A 193 -0.10 6.65 -2.93
N GLY A 194 -0.61 7.86 -3.14
CA GLY A 194 -2.04 8.15 -3.09
C GLY A 194 -2.63 8.31 -1.69
N ALA A 195 -1.81 8.39 -0.64
CA ALA A 195 -2.32 8.71 0.70
C ALA A 195 -2.79 10.18 0.77
N VAL A 196 -3.91 10.41 1.44
CA VAL A 196 -4.49 11.74 1.70
C VAL A 196 -4.46 11.99 3.20
N ILE A 197 -4.07 13.20 3.58
CA ILE A 197 -4.11 13.68 4.96
C ILE A 197 -5.10 14.84 5.00
N PRO A 198 -6.35 14.60 5.47
CA PRO A 198 -7.35 15.66 5.58
C PRO A 198 -6.89 16.83 6.46
N PRO A 199 -7.49 18.02 6.31
CA PRO A 199 -7.28 19.13 7.22
C PRO A 199 -7.44 18.71 8.69
N GLY A 200 -6.50 19.14 9.54
CA GLY A 200 -6.47 18.82 10.96
C GLY A 200 -6.13 17.38 11.33
N ALA A 201 -6.07 16.45 10.38
CA ALA A 201 -5.86 15.03 10.62
C ALA A 201 -4.37 14.64 10.76
N THR A 202 -4.12 13.52 11.42
CA THR A 202 -2.78 12.93 11.57
C THR A 202 -2.66 11.66 10.74
N PHE A 203 -1.64 11.61 9.91
CA PHE A 203 -1.21 10.44 9.16
C PHE A 203 -0.24 9.59 10.00
N SER A 204 -0.42 8.28 10.00
CA SER A 204 0.53 7.30 10.52
C SER A 204 1.18 6.53 9.37
N PHE A 205 2.51 6.48 9.36
CA PHE A 205 3.26 5.68 8.41
C PHE A 205 2.99 4.19 8.59
N ASN A 206 2.94 3.72 9.84
CA ASN A 206 2.70 2.30 10.15
C ASN A 206 1.28 1.85 9.81
N GLU A 207 0.25 2.66 10.10
CA GLU A 207 -1.13 2.32 9.70
C GLU A 207 -1.26 2.26 8.17
N ARG A 208 -0.58 3.16 7.45
CA ARG A 208 -0.62 3.18 5.98
C ARG A 208 0.13 2.01 5.34
N VAL A 209 1.31 1.67 5.85
CA VAL A 209 2.19 0.67 5.22
C VAL A 209 1.91 -0.75 5.73
N GLY A 210 1.43 -0.89 6.97
CA GLY A 210 1.16 -2.17 7.62
C GLY A 210 2.42 -2.90 8.10
N PRO A 211 2.25 -4.16 8.54
CA PRO A 211 3.34 -5.04 8.97
C PRO A 211 4.43 -5.23 7.91
N ARG A 212 5.67 -5.46 8.35
CA ARG A 212 6.83 -5.78 7.49
C ARG A 212 7.31 -7.21 7.71
N ASP A 213 6.45 -8.16 7.36
CA ASP A 213 6.67 -9.60 7.43
C ASP A 213 6.61 -10.23 6.02
N GLU A 214 6.88 -11.53 5.96
CA GLU A 214 6.86 -12.31 4.71
C GLU A 214 5.44 -12.40 4.13
N ASP A 215 4.41 -12.49 4.97
CA ASP A 215 2.99 -12.49 4.57
C ASP A 215 2.59 -11.16 3.90
N GLY A 216 3.14 -10.04 4.39
CA GLY A 216 3.06 -8.74 3.77
C GLY A 216 3.89 -8.60 2.48
N GLY A 217 4.61 -9.65 2.10
CA GLY A 217 5.42 -9.78 0.89
C GLY A 217 6.82 -9.18 1.01
N PHE A 218 7.26 -8.76 2.20
CA PHE A 218 8.57 -8.14 2.38
C PHE A 218 9.69 -9.17 2.29
N ARG A 219 10.85 -8.72 1.81
CA ARG A 219 12.03 -9.56 1.64
C ARG A 219 13.12 -9.23 2.65
N MET A 220 13.97 -10.22 2.92
CA MET A 220 15.21 -10.01 3.66
C MET A 220 16.12 -9.05 2.91
N ALA A 221 16.62 -8.04 3.60
CA ALA A 221 17.58 -7.10 3.07
C ALA A 221 18.48 -6.56 4.20
N LYS A 222 19.56 -5.88 3.85
CA LYS A 222 20.41 -5.22 4.84
C LYS A 222 19.58 -4.19 5.63
N VAL A 223 19.57 -4.35 6.95
CA VAL A 223 18.98 -3.47 7.95
C VAL A 223 20.06 -2.97 8.89
N TYR A 224 19.82 -1.82 9.51
CA TYR A 224 20.65 -1.32 10.60
C TYR A 224 19.93 -1.60 11.91
N VAL A 225 20.47 -2.51 12.72
CA VAL A 225 19.90 -2.87 14.03
C VAL A 225 20.96 -2.62 15.10
N ASN A 226 20.63 -1.81 16.11
CA ASN A 226 21.50 -1.56 17.28
C ASN A 226 22.96 -1.18 16.93
N GLY A 227 23.16 -0.40 15.87
CA GLY A 227 24.50 0.03 15.48
C GLY A 227 25.26 -0.95 14.57
N LYS A 228 24.64 -2.06 14.15
CA LYS A 228 25.25 -3.07 13.27
C LYS A 228 24.45 -3.23 11.97
N ILE A 229 25.16 -3.58 10.89
CA ILE A 229 24.52 -4.04 9.65
C ILE A 229 24.16 -5.51 9.85
N SER A 230 22.87 -5.83 9.76
CA SER A 230 22.34 -7.21 9.78
C SER A 230 21.47 -7.42 8.55
N GLU A 231 21.09 -8.66 8.27
CA GLU A 231 19.94 -8.93 7.43
C GLU A 231 18.67 -8.92 8.28
N GLY A 232 17.58 -8.41 7.70
CA GLY A 232 16.28 -8.31 8.35
C GLY A 232 15.18 -8.03 7.33
N ILE A 233 13.96 -8.43 7.67
CA ILE A 233 12.80 -8.26 6.79
C ILE A 233 12.50 -6.76 6.65
N GLY A 234 12.21 -6.32 5.43
CA GLY A 234 11.78 -4.95 5.18
C GLY A 234 12.90 -3.90 5.16
N GLY A 235 14.16 -4.33 5.02
CA GLY A 235 15.29 -3.43 4.82
C GLY A 235 15.04 -2.44 3.67
N GLY A 236 15.25 -1.15 3.95
CA GLY A 236 14.93 -0.03 3.05
C GLY A 236 13.75 0.84 3.52
N THR A 237 12.85 0.32 4.36
CA THR A 237 11.65 1.05 4.82
C THR A 237 11.99 2.41 5.46
N CYS A 238 13.00 2.46 6.33
CA CYS A 238 13.43 3.70 6.99
C CYS A 238 13.95 4.79 6.03
N GLN A 239 14.40 4.41 4.83
CA GLN A 239 14.77 5.38 3.80
C GLN A 239 13.53 6.05 3.22
N VAL A 240 12.45 5.30 3.01
CA VAL A 240 11.20 5.86 2.48
C VAL A 240 10.52 6.74 3.53
N SER A 241 10.46 6.33 4.81
CA SER A 241 9.95 7.17 5.90
C SER A 241 10.78 8.45 6.06
N GLY A 242 12.12 8.37 6.00
CA GLY A 242 12.97 9.56 6.01
C GLY A 242 12.74 10.47 4.79
N THR A 243 12.53 9.89 3.61
CA THR A 243 12.20 10.68 2.40
C THR A 243 10.84 11.40 2.56
N LEU A 244 9.83 10.69 3.07
CA LEU A 244 8.52 11.26 3.38
C LEU A 244 8.61 12.37 4.44
N TYR A 245 9.34 12.14 5.54
CA TYR A 245 9.51 13.13 6.61
C TYR A 245 10.05 14.45 6.07
N ASN A 246 11.07 14.41 5.22
CA ASN A 246 11.64 15.62 4.63
C ASN A 246 10.69 16.32 3.66
N ALA A 247 10.00 15.57 2.80
CA ALA A 247 8.98 16.14 1.92
C ALA A 247 7.84 16.78 2.73
N ALA A 248 7.37 16.10 3.77
CA ALA A 248 6.31 16.58 4.66
C ALA A 248 6.71 17.88 5.38
N LEU A 249 7.91 17.93 5.96
CA LEU A 249 8.43 19.15 6.60
C LEU A 249 8.50 20.33 5.62
N LEU A 250 9.00 20.10 4.39
CA LEU A 250 9.08 21.12 3.34
C LEU A 250 7.71 21.55 2.81
N ALA A 251 6.68 20.71 2.93
CA ALA A 251 5.29 21.05 2.64
C ALA A 251 4.58 21.71 3.83
N GLY A 252 5.26 21.85 4.97
CA GLY A 252 4.72 22.51 6.15
C GLY A 252 3.89 21.60 7.06
N LEU A 253 3.90 20.29 6.88
CA LEU A 253 3.26 19.35 7.80
C LEU A 253 4.04 19.29 9.13
N THR A 254 3.31 19.04 10.21
CA THR A 254 3.87 19.04 11.56
C THR A 254 4.14 17.61 12.03
N PRO A 255 5.38 17.27 12.41
CA PRO A 255 5.67 15.94 12.93
C PRO A 255 5.15 15.78 14.36
N ILE A 256 4.18 14.89 14.54
CA ILE A 256 3.61 14.55 15.85
C ILE A 256 4.45 13.47 16.54
N SER A 257 5.03 12.56 15.77
CA SER A 257 5.95 11.54 16.27
C SER A 257 7.03 11.29 15.24
N ARG A 258 8.28 11.31 15.68
CA ARG A 258 9.46 10.98 14.88
C ARG A 258 10.58 10.53 15.80
N THR A 259 11.26 9.45 15.41
CA THR A 259 12.45 8.93 16.09
C THR A 259 13.63 8.90 15.13
N HIS A 260 14.83 9.25 15.59
CA HIS A 260 16.05 9.19 14.78
C HIS A 260 16.70 7.79 14.85
N HIS A 261 17.60 7.47 13.91
CA HIS A 261 18.44 6.27 13.95
C HIS A 261 19.52 6.42 15.02
N SER A 262 19.96 5.31 15.61
CA SER A 262 21.08 5.33 16.57
C SER A 262 22.42 5.75 15.97
N MET A 263 22.57 5.68 14.64
CA MET A 263 23.75 6.11 13.87
C MET A 263 23.31 6.90 12.64
N THR A 264 24.20 7.72 12.09
CA THR A 264 23.90 8.47 10.86
C THR A 264 23.68 7.54 9.67
N VAL A 265 22.73 7.90 8.81
CA VAL A 265 22.49 7.22 7.52
C VAL A 265 23.11 8.03 6.38
N ALA A 266 23.63 7.37 5.35
CA ALA A 266 24.35 8.07 4.29
C ALA A 266 23.43 8.85 3.33
N TYR A 267 22.16 8.46 3.23
CA TYR A 267 21.20 9.00 2.26
C TYR A 267 20.42 10.23 2.77
N LEU A 268 20.64 10.68 4.00
CA LEU A 268 20.01 11.87 4.60
C LEU A 268 21.02 12.64 5.46
N PRO A 269 20.91 13.98 5.54
CA PRO A 269 21.68 14.73 6.54
C PRO A 269 21.30 14.29 7.97
N PRO A 270 22.21 14.39 8.94
CA PRO A 270 21.89 14.19 10.36
C PRO A 270 20.73 15.09 10.80
N GLY A 271 19.95 14.67 11.78
CA GLY A 271 18.77 15.38 12.25
C GLY A 271 17.50 15.18 11.40
N ARG A 272 17.63 14.61 10.20
CA ARG A 272 16.57 14.60 9.16
C ARG A 272 16.11 13.21 8.77
N ASP A 273 16.55 12.18 9.46
CA ASP A 273 16.10 10.80 9.28
C ASP A 273 14.86 10.49 10.13
N ALA A 274 14.07 9.47 9.78
CA ALA A 274 12.92 9.04 10.57
C ALA A 274 12.88 7.51 10.58
N THR A 275 13.21 6.91 11.71
CA THR A 275 13.12 5.46 11.94
C THR A 275 11.67 5.05 12.08
N VAL A 276 11.33 3.88 11.56
CA VAL A 276 10.03 3.23 11.75
C VAL A 276 10.21 1.75 12.00
N ASP A 277 9.37 1.21 12.86
CA ASP A 277 9.28 -0.20 13.22
C ASP A 277 7.81 -0.52 13.52
N TYR A 278 7.25 -1.55 12.88
CA TYR A 278 5.82 -1.82 13.00
C TYR A 278 5.46 -2.20 14.44
N GLY A 279 4.40 -1.59 14.99
CA GLY A 279 3.97 -1.81 16.38
C GLY A 279 4.77 -1.04 17.44
N ASN A 280 5.96 -0.51 17.12
CA ASN A 280 6.87 0.09 18.12
C ASN A 280 7.21 1.56 17.83
N ILE A 281 7.74 1.87 16.63
CA ILE A 281 8.24 3.20 16.27
C ILE A 281 7.50 3.67 15.02
N ASP A 282 6.86 4.82 15.09
CA ASP A 282 6.07 5.36 13.98
C ASP A 282 6.52 6.76 13.58
N LEU A 283 6.25 7.12 12.33
CA LEU A 283 6.31 8.49 11.84
C LEU A 283 4.87 8.99 11.72
N LYS A 284 4.50 9.94 12.56
CA LYS A 284 3.19 10.59 12.55
C LYS A 284 3.28 12.04 12.10
N LEU A 285 2.47 12.41 11.12
CA LEU A 285 2.50 13.72 10.46
C LEU A 285 1.09 14.32 10.48
N ARG A 286 0.95 15.52 11.04
CA ARG A 286 -0.32 16.25 11.05
C ARG A 286 -0.37 17.27 9.91
N ASN A 287 -1.51 17.33 9.25
CA ASN A 287 -1.83 18.41 8.32
C ASN A 287 -2.58 19.51 9.11
N GLU A 288 -1.95 20.65 9.28
CA GLU A 288 -2.53 21.81 9.98
C GLU A 288 -3.12 22.84 9.00
N ALA A 289 -3.05 22.59 7.70
CA ALA A 289 -3.66 23.45 6.68
C ALA A 289 -5.15 23.14 6.50
N ASP A 290 -5.89 24.11 5.95
CA ASP A 290 -7.32 23.99 5.65
C ASP A 290 -7.63 23.19 4.38
N THR A 291 -6.59 22.83 3.60
CA THR A 291 -6.69 21.95 2.43
C THR A 291 -6.06 20.59 2.70
N PRO A 292 -6.55 19.49 2.11
CA PRO A 292 -5.94 18.18 2.23
C PRO A 292 -4.52 18.16 1.65
N ALA A 293 -3.68 17.26 2.18
CA ALA A 293 -2.36 16.97 1.65
C ALA A 293 -2.34 15.60 0.97
N TYR A 294 -1.95 15.56 -0.31
CA TYR A 294 -1.84 14.31 -1.08
C TYR A 294 -0.37 13.89 -1.24
N ILE A 295 -0.07 12.64 -0.90
CA ILE A 295 1.27 12.05 -0.98
C ILE A 295 1.41 11.28 -2.29
N ARG A 296 2.38 11.69 -3.12
CA ARG A 296 2.88 10.91 -4.25
C ARG A 296 4.23 10.31 -3.88
N ALA A 297 4.39 8.99 -3.98
CA ALA A 297 5.63 8.31 -3.62
C ALA A 297 6.07 7.32 -4.71
N VAL A 298 7.30 7.47 -5.20
CA VAL A 298 7.83 6.64 -6.29
C VAL A 298 9.26 6.20 -5.97
N ALA A 299 9.52 4.89 -6.06
CA ALA A 299 10.87 4.35 -6.02
C ALA A 299 11.25 3.74 -7.38
N ARG A 300 12.06 4.44 -8.17
CA ARG A 300 12.46 3.99 -9.52
C ARG A 300 13.85 4.54 -9.87
N GLY A 301 14.63 3.78 -10.64
CA GLY A 301 15.92 4.23 -11.18
C GLY A 301 16.91 4.68 -10.11
N GLY A 302 17.01 3.94 -9.00
CA GLY A 302 17.92 4.25 -7.89
C GLY A 302 17.52 5.48 -7.07
N ARG A 303 16.28 5.95 -7.20
CA ARG A 303 15.75 7.12 -6.48
C ARG A 303 14.44 6.77 -5.79
N VAL A 304 14.27 7.19 -4.54
CA VAL A 304 12.97 7.31 -3.86
C VAL A 304 12.62 8.78 -3.84
N THR A 305 11.51 9.15 -4.47
CA THR A 305 11.00 10.51 -4.53
C THR A 305 9.63 10.56 -3.89
N VAL A 306 9.46 11.48 -2.94
CA VAL A 306 8.16 11.82 -2.38
C VAL A 306 7.84 13.25 -2.76
N SER A 307 6.62 13.48 -3.24
CA SER A 307 6.06 14.81 -3.49
C SER A 307 4.79 14.97 -2.68
N ILE A 308 4.59 16.15 -2.10
CA ILE A 308 3.37 16.51 -1.38
C ILE A 308 2.63 17.57 -2.19
N TYR A 309 1.34 17.35 -2.41
CA TYR A 309 0.44 18.28 -3.07
C TYR A 309 -0.60 18.81 -2.09
N GLY A 310 -1.03 20.05 -2.28
CA GLY A 310 -1.99 20.74 -1.42
C GLY A 310 -2.43 22.08 -2.04
N GLY A 311 -3.06 22.94 -1.25
CA GLY A 311 -3.41 24.29 -1.66
C GLY A 311 -2.18 25.19 -1.82
N ALA A 312 -2.11 25.94 -2.92
CA ALA A 312 -1.00 26.83 -3.25
C ALA A 312 -0.72 27.86 -2.16
N GLN A 313 0.57 28.09 -1.90
CA GLN A 313 1.07 29.08 -0.95
C GLN A 313 2.25 29.83 -1.62
N PRO A 314 1.97 30.70 -2.61
CA PRO A 314 2.98 31.24 -3.52
C PRO A 314 4.02 32.14 -2.84
N ASP A 315 3.62 32.77 -1.74
CA ASP A 315 4.42 33.66 -0.89
C ASP A 315 5.23 32.91 0.18
N ARG A 316 4.88 31.65 0.48
CA ARG A 316 5.52 30.86 1.53
C ARG A 316 6.60 29.94 0.98
N ARG A 317 7.76 29.99 1.62
CA ARG A 317 8.90 29.11 1.33
C ARG A 317 9.40 28.45 2.60
N ILE A 318 9.71 27.16 2.53
CA ILE A 318 10.24 26.40 3.66
C ILE A 318 11.62 25.86 3.32
N ARG A 319 12.56 26.00 4.25
CA ARG A 319 13.91 25.45 4.16
C ARG A 319 14.22 24.61 5.40
N LEU A 320 15.03 23.56 5.19
CA LEU A 320 15.54 22.73 6.26
C LEU A 320 17.05 22.92 6.39
N PHE A 321 17.51 23.05 7.62
CA PHE A 321 18.93 23.22 7.94
C PHE A 321 19.32 22.31 9.10
N THR A 322 20.55 21.80 9.10
CA THR A 322 21.09 20.99 10.19
C THR A 322 22.40 21.59 10.66
N GLU A 323 22.51 21.83 11.96
CA GLU A 323 23.78 22.10 12.63
C GLU A 323 24.32 20.80 13.24
N THR A 324 25.59 20.47 12.99
CA THR A 324 26.22 19.28 13.58
C THR A 324 27.45 19.64 14.38
N ARG A 325 27.63 18.97 15.53
CA ARG A 325 28.80 19.12 16.39
C ARG A 325 29.24 17.76 16.91
N LYS A 326 30.55 17.47 16.86
CA LYS A 326 31.11 16.31 17.58
C LYS A 326 31.09 16.55 19.09
N VAL A 327 30.64 15.56 19.85
CA VAL A 327 30.62 15.58 21.32
C VAL A 327 31.20 14.24 21.78
N GLY A 328 32.50 14.23 22.11
CA GLY A 328 33.25 12.99 22.25
C GLY A 328 33.33 12.22 20.93
N ASP A 329 32.99 10.93 20.97
CA ASP A 329 32.89 10.03 19.81
C ASP A 329 31.54 10.12 19.09
N LYS A 330 30.56 10.83 19.66
CA LYS A 330 29.20 10.97 19.13
C LYS A 330 29.05 12.22 18.25
N LEU A 331 28.06 12.19 17.38
CA LEU A 331 27.63 13.35 16.60
C LEU A 331 26.31 13.88 17.15
N ARG A 332 26.30 15.12 17.63
CA ARG A 332 25.06 15.83 17.94
C ARG A 332 24.60 16.60 16.70
N ALA A 333 23.32 16.50 16.36
CA ALA A 333 22.70 17.24 15.26
C ALA A 333 21.48 18.01 15.74
N LYS A 334 21.35 19.28 15.37
CA LYS A 334 20.13 20.08 15.57
C LYS A 334 19.52 20.35 14.21
N ALA A 335 18.29 19.91 13.99
CA ALA A 335 17.56 20.17 12.75
C ALA A 335 16.61 21.35 12.94
N TYR A 336 16.55 22.22 11.94
CA TYR A 336 15.72 23.43 11.95
C TYR A 336 14.83 23.49 10.71
N ARG A 337 13.63 24.04 10.90
CA ARG A 337 12.72 24.47 9.83
C ARG A 337 12.67 26.00 9.82
N ILE A 338 12.99 26.59 8.69
CA ILE A 338 12.85 28.03 8.46
C ILE A 338 11.67 28.22 7.52
N VAL A 339 10.70 29.02 7.96
CA VAL A 339 9.55 29.44 7.16
C VAL A 339 9.78 30.90 6.79
N GLU A 340 9.83 31.15 5.49
CA GLU A 340 9.93 32.46 4.87
C GLU A 340 8.57 32.81 4.27
N ARG A 341 8.14 34.06 4.41
CA ARG A 341 6.96 34.63 3.72
C ARG A 341 7.36 35.97 3.12
N ASP A 342 7.06 36.18 1.85
CA ASP A 342 7.43 37.39 1.10
C ASP A 342 8.93 37.71 1.19
N GLY A 343 9.78 36.68 1.21
CA GLY A 343 11.24 36.80 1.33
C GLY A 343 11.77 37.08 2.74
N CYS A 344 10.89 37.30 3.73
CA CYS A 344 11.26 37.53 5.12
C CYS A 344 11.15 36.24 5.95
N ILE A 345 12.07 36.04 6.89
CA ILE A 345 11.98 34.90 7.83
C ILE A 345 10.83 35.17 8.80
N GLU A 346 9.74 34.43 8.62
CA GLU A 346 8.56 34.45 9.51
C GLU A 346 8.85 33.64 10.79
N ARG A 347 9.51 32.49 10.65
CA ARG A 347 9.72 31.56 11.76
C ARG A 347 10.98 30.71 11.58
N LYS A 348 11.75 30.56 12.65
CA LYS A 348 12.82 29.55 12.78
C LYS A 348 12.45 28.59 13.92
N GLU A 349 12.22 27.34 13.57
CA GLU A 349 11.77 26.29 14.49
C GLU A 349 12.86 25.23 14.66
N LEU A 350 13.18 24.87 15.91
CA LEU A 350 14.02 23.71 16.21
C LEU A 350 13.14 22.45 16.15
N LEU A 351 13.38 21.59 15.17
CA LEU A 351 12.63 20.35 14.96
C LEU A 351 13.11 19.23 15.89
N SER A 352 14.42 19.11 16.08
CA SER A 352 15.01 18.04 16.88
C SER A 352 16.43 18.37 17.34
N THR A 353 16.85 17.71 18.41
CA THR A 353 18.25 17.60 18.82
C THR A 353 18.59 16.12 18.97
N ASP A 354 19.30 15.58 17.99
CA ASP A 354 19.61 14.15 17.90
C ASP A 354 21.06 13.88 18.28
N ILE A 355 21.33 12.69 18.82
CA ILE A 355 22.68 12.22 19.16
C ILE A 355 22.92 10.87 18.51
N TYR A 356 23.89 10.81 17.61
CA TYR A 356 24.28 9.61 16.87
C TYR A 356 25.56 9.01 17.42
N ARG A 357 25.57 7.68 17.54
CA ARG A 357 26.77 6.89 17.84
C ARG A 357 27.68 6.82 16.61
N PRO A 358 29.00 6.66 16.80
CA PRO A 358 29.91 6.43 15.70
C PRO A 358 29.54 5.11 14.99
N LYS A 359 29.75 5.08 13.67
CA LYS A 359 29.62 3.82 12.92
C LYS A 359 30.78 2.89 13.30
N PRO A 360 30.53 1.58 13.47
CA PRO A 360 31.62 0.62 13.59
C PRO A 360 32.50 0.66 12.32
N PRO A 361 33.80 0.40 12.44
CA PRO A 361 34.68 0.32 11.28
C PRO A 361 34.15 -0.73 10.30
N GLU A 362 34.06 -0.39 9.01
CA GLU A 362 33.69 -1.34 7.98
C GLU A 362 34.67 -2.52 8.00
N ALA A 363 34.14 -3.76 8.04
CA ALA A 363 34.97 -4.95 7.93
C ALA A 363 35.73 -4.88 6.60
N LYS A 364 37.07 -4.86 6.65
CA LYS A 364 37.89 -4.89 5.45
C LYS A 364 37.48 -6.10 4.60
N PRO A 365 37.25 -5.94 3.28
CA PRO A 365 36.92 -7.08 2.45
C PRO A 365 38.03 -8.13 2.60
N ALA A 366 37.64 -9.37 2.87
CA ALA A 366 38.59 -10.47 2.96
C ALA A 366 39.42 -10.47 1.68
N ARG A 367 40.74 -10.31 1.81
CA ARG A 367 41.66 -10.41 0.67
C ARG A 367 41.37 -11.77 0.02
N ARG A 368 40.90 -11.77 -1.23
CA ARG A 368 40.85 -12.99 -2.04
C ARG A 368 42.28 -13.54 -2.03
N ARG A 369 42.52 -14.65 -1.30
CA ARG A 369 43.72 -15.45 -1.48
C ARG A 369 43.67 -15.95 -2.90
N THR A 370 44.44 -15.33 -3.78
CA THR A 370 44.74 -15.90 -5.10
C THR A 370 45.47 -17.20 -4.82
N VAL A 371 44.75 -18.32 -4.88
CA VAL A 371 45.39 -19.63 -4.93
C VAL A 371 46.10 -19.67 -6.28
N ARG A 372 47.41 -19.38 -6.28
CA ARG A 372 48.26 -19.68 -7.42
C ARG A 372 48.16 -21.19 -7.62
N ARG A 373 47.47 -21.61 -8.68
CA ARG A 373 47.48 -22.99 -9.17
C ARG A 373 48.94 -23.31 -9.50
N ALA A 374 49.57 -24.16 -8.72
CA ALA A 374 50.91 -24.65 -9.04
C ALA A 374 50.81 -25.47 -10.33
N THR A 375 51.42 -24.99 -11.41
CA THR A 375 51.61 -25.74 -12.64
C THR A 375 52.60 -26.87 -12.34
N VAL A 376 52.14 -28.11 -12.32
CA VAL A 376 53.03 -29.28 -12.31
C VAL A 376 53.62 -29.38 -13.72
N ALA A 377 54.89 -29.03 -13.86
CA ALA A 377 55.64 -29.24 -15.07
C ALA A 377 55.96 -30.75 -15.20
N ALA A 378 55.31 -31.43 -16.14
CA ALA A 378 55.72 -32.76 -16.56
C ALA A 378 57.08 -32.65 -17.28
N ARG A 379 58.11 -33.28 -16.72
CA ARG A 379 59.40 -33.47 -17.38
C ARG A 379 59.21 -34.47 -18.52
N VAL A 380 59.43 -34.02 -19.76
CA VAL A 380 59.62 -34.88 -20.93
C VAL A 380 61.11 -35.06 -21.13
N THR A 381 61.61 -36.27 -20.93
CA THR A 381 62.97 -36.70 -21.31
C THR A 381 62.97 -37.02 -22.80
N PRO A 382 64.00 -36.63 -23.59
CA PRO A 382 64.01 -36.85 -25.03
C PRO A 382 64.53 -38.26 -25.37
N GLN A 383 63.81 -38.98 -26.24
CA GLN A 383 64.33 -40.17 -26.92
C GLN A 383 64.85 -39.85 -28.33
N PRO A 384 65.87 -40.58 -28.81
CA PRO A 384 66.61 -40.23 -30.03
C PRO A 384 65.93 -40.76 -31.29
N LYS A 385 66.16 -40.05 -32.40
CA LYS A 385 65.74 -40.44 -33.76
C LYS A 385 66.54 -41.66 -34.22
N HIS A 386 65.85 -42.71 -34.67
CA HIS A 386 66.35 -43.62 -35.70
C HIS A 386 65.21 -44.05 -36.64
N ARG A 387 65.63 -44.37 -37.85
CA ARG A 387 64.91 -44.51 -39.11
C ARG A 387 64.41 -45.95 -39.31
N ASP A 388 63.45 -46.05 -40.24
CA ASP A 388 63.15 -47.17 -41.14
C ASP A 388 62.32 -48.39 -40.63
N GLU A 389 61.40 -48.77 -41.52
CA GLU A 389 60.80 -50.10 -41.78
C GLU A 389 59.54 -50.58 -41.02
N GLU A 390 58.65 -51.24 -41.77
CA GLU A 390 57.32 -51.85 -41.47
C GLU A 390 56.12 -50.87 -41.56
N GLU A 391 55.54 -50.56 -42.72
CA GLU A 391 54.90 -51.42 -43.72
C GLU A 391 54.13 -52.64 -43.17
N THR A 392 52.86 -52.75 -43.57
CA THR A 392 51.97 -53.95 -43.49
C THR A 392 51.39 -54.41 -42.14
N ALA A 393 50.23 -53.88 -41.70
CA ALA A 393 49.25 -54.67 -40.91
C ALA A 393 47.83 -54.09 -40.69
N TRP A 394 47.29 -53.13 -41.49
CA TRP A 394 45.85 -52.76 -41.32
C TRP A 394 45.05 -52.46 -42.60
N ARG A 395 45.62 -52.65 -43.80
CA ARG A 395 44.87 -52.59 -45.07
C ARG A 395 44.14 -53.90 -45.44
N ALA A 396 43.72 -54.72 -44.48
CA ALA A 396 43.11 -56.04 -44.76
C ALA A 396 41.85 -56.41 -43.96
N ALA A 397 41.17 -55.47 -43.30
CA ALA A 397 39.97 -55.82 -42.50
C ALA A 397 38.78 -54.85 -42.63
N ALA A 398 38.70 -54.07 -43.72
CA ALA A 398 37.56 -53.16 -43.95
C ALA A 398 37.09 -53.14 -45.41
N SER A 399 37.16 -54.27 -46.11
CA SER A 399 36.50 -54.45 -47.42
C SER A 399 36.02 -55.89 -47.60
N GLN A 400 35.16 -56.34 -46.69
CA GLN A 400 34.28 -57.50 -46.89
C GLN A 400 33.19 -57.50 -45.81
N ARG A 401 32.17 -56.65 -46.01
CA ARG A 401 30.79 -56.81 -45.49
C ARG A 401 29.88 -55.71 -46.04
N GLN A 402 29.86 -55.63 -47.37
CA GLN A 402 28.69 -55.17 -48.11
C GLN A 402 28.47 -56.15 -49.27
N ALA A 403 27.98 -57.33 -48.93
CA ALA A 403 27.30 -58.25 -49.82
C ALA A 403 26.40 -59.15 -48.95
N SER A 404 25.15 -59.28 -49.38
CA SER A 404 24.08 -60.19 -48.93
C SER A 404 23.39 -59.94 -47.58
N GLN A 405 22.14 -59.48 -47.73
CA GLN A 405 20.94 -59.66 -46.90
C GLN A 405 20.70 -58.72 -45.71
#